data_AF-A0A5S5CXD3-F1
#
_entry.id   AF-A0A5S5CXD3-F1
#
_cell.length_a   1.000
_cell.length_b   1.000
_cell.length_c   1.000
_cell.angle_alpha   90.00
_cell.angle_beta   90.00
_cell.angle_gamma   90.00
#
_symmetry.space_group_name_H-M   'P 1'
#
loop_
_entity.id
_entity.type
_entity.pdbx_description
1 polymer ?
#
loop_
_entity_poly.entity_id
_entity_poly.type
_entity_poly.pdbx_seq_one_letter_code
_entity_poly.pdbx_strand_id
1 'polypeptide(L)'
;MTERRGRGRRDNGLDATLWSPLRDVDPRVGEHLLDVLQAAGIPAYLEPAADVAPYTRSVFLPSPPSDRLFVDRTRSAEARGLVDQYADEHPAEPRVVRRPPGPALDEDAEWRRIVAAFEAEHGRPAVGASPAEVLPPAPAEVPILDRPEEHYEPPPPPPLPVPAPAALYAVLLVAAGILLIGAPSALGLSDDVGLVLGLAVVVGGVAVLVSRMRDRSDDGDDGAVV
;
A
#
# COMPACT_ATOMS: atom_id res chain seq x y z
N MET A 1 -28.56 -12.04 15.83
CA MET A 1 -28.13 -10.79 15.16
C MET A 1 -26.71 -10.53 15.62
N THR A 2 -25.72 -10.90 14.80
CA THR A 2 -24.31 -10.71 15.12
C THR A 2 -23.70 -9.97 13.93
N GLU A 3 -23.02 -8.87 14.24
CA GLU A 3 -22.72 -7.77 13.33
C GLU A 3 -21.81 -8.16 12.16
N ARG A 4 -22.12 -7.59 11.00
CA ARG A 4 -21.33 -7.60 9.77
C ARG A 4 -19.92 -7.05 10.04
N ARG A 5 -18.93 -7.92 10.24
CA ARG A 5 -17.52 -7.51 10.40
C ARG A 5 -16.81 -7.46 9.06
N GLY A 6 -16.49 -6.23 8.63
CA GLY A 6 -15.59 -5.92 7.52
C GLY A 6 -16.23 -6.02 6.14
N ARG A 7 -16.42 -4.89 5.45
CA ARG A 7 -16.77 -4.90 4.02
C ARG A 7 -15.65 -5.62 3.26
N GLY A 8 -15.84 -6.89 2.92
CA GLY A 8 -14.99 -7.63 1.99
C GLY A 8 -14.42 -8.97 2.48
N ARG A 9 -14.45 -9.27 3.79
CA ARG A 9 -14.03 -10.59 4.29
C ARG A 9 -15.15 -11.60 4.04
N ARG A 10 -14.85 -12.69 3.34
CA ARG A 10 -15.80 -13.78 3.09
C ARG A 10 -15.34 -15.00 3.86
N ASP A 11 -16.15 -15.49 4.78
CA ASP A 11 -15.82 -16.65 5.62
C ASP A 11 -16.80 -17.80 5.38
N ASN A 12 -16.39 -19.01 5.78
CA ASN A 12 -17.22 -20.20 5.67
C ASN A 12 -18.02 -20.51 6.96
N GLY A 13 -18.19 -19.51 7.83
CA GLY A 13 -18.95 -19.63 9.09
C GLY A 13 -18.29 -20.46 10.19
N LEU A 14 -17.10 -21.00 9.96
CA LEU A 14 -16.30 -21.70 10.97
C LEU A 14 -15.20 -20.77 11.50
N ASP A 15 -14.93 -20.82 12.81
CA ASP A 15 -13.94 -19.97 13.46
C ASP A 15 -12.69 -20.78 13.87
N ALA A 16 -11.53 -20.13 13.87
CA ALA A 16 -10.26 -20.72 14.25
C ALA A 16 -9.50 -19.82 15.23
N THR A 17 -8.76 -20.47 16.14
CA THR A 17 -7.92 -19.78 17.12
C THR A 17 -6.73 -19.08 16.47
N LEU A 18 -6.19 -19.65 15.39
CA LEU A 18 -5.03 -19.14 14.66
C LEU A 18 -5.21 -19.34 13.17
N TRP A 19 -4.98 -18.27 12.41
CA TRP A 19 -5.11 -18.25 10.95
C TRP A 19 -3.73 -18.28 10.28
N SER A 20 -3.62 -19.02 9.18
CA SER A 20 -2.40 -19.09 8.35
C SER A 20 -2.75 -18.81 6.89
N PRO A 21 -1.99 -17.95 6.19
CA PRO A 21 -2.17 -17.76 4.76
C PRO A 21 -1.82 -19.05 4.01
N LEU A 22 -2.65 -19.44 3.06
CA LEU A 22 -2.47 -20.63 2.24
C LEU A 22 -1.94 -20.28 0.85
N ARG A 23 -2.70 -19.47 0.09
CA ARG A 23 -2.37 -18.99 -1.27
C ARG A 23 -3.31 -17.86 -1.72
N ASP A 24 -2.93 -17.15 -2.79
CA ASP A 24 -3.82 -16.20 -3.47
C ASP A 24 -4.62 -16.94 -4.58
N VAL A 25 -5.93 -16.72 -4.65
CA VAL A 25 -6.89 -17.40 -5.54
C VAL A 25 -7.73 -16.40 -6.32
N ASP A 26 -8.27 -16.81 -7.48
CA ASP A 26 -9.29 -16.01 -8.18
C ASP A 26 -10.56 -15.92 -7.31
N PRO A 27 -11.20 -14.74 -7.19
CA PRO A 27 -12.42 -14.56 -6.39
C PRO A 27 -13.56 -15.53 -6.75
N ARG A 28 -13.66 -15.97 -8.01
CA ARG A 28 -14.69 -16.93 -8.46
C ARG A 28 -14.44 -18.33 -7.94
N VAL A 29 -13.16 -18.74 -7.88
CA VAL A 29 -12.75 -20.06 -7.36
C VAL A 29 -12.75 -20.05 -5.83
N GLY A 30 -12.44 -18.90 -5.22
CA GLY A 30 -12.43 -18.72 -3.76
C GLY A 30 -13.73 -19.15 -3.09
N GLU A 31 -14.89 -18.77 -3.63
CA GLU A 31 -16.21 -19.15 -3.09
C GLU A 31 -16.38 -20.67 -3.03
N HIS A 32 -16.05 -21.36 -4.12
CA HIS A 32 -16.18 -22.81 -4.18
C HIS A 32 -15.23 -23.50 -3.19
N LEU A 33 -14.01 -22.96 -3.02
CA LEU A 33 -13.06 -23.47 -2.04
C LEU A 33 -13.56 -23.28 -0.60
N LEU A 34 -14.28 -22.18 -0.30
CA LEU A 34 -14.88 -21.98 1.02
C LEU A 34 -15.93 -23.07 1.32
N ASP A 35 -16.77 -23.43 0.34
CA ASP A 35 -17.77 -24.50 0.49
C ASP A 35 -17.11 -25.87 0.71
N VAL A 36 -16.07 -26.19 -0.06
CA VAL A 36 -15.33 -27.45 0.07
C VAL A 36 -14.62 -27.55 1.43
N LEU A 37 -13.97 -26.47 1.86
CA LEU A 37 -13.31 -26.41 3.17
C LEU A 37 -14.33 -26.46 4.32
N GLN A 38 -15.51 -25.86 4.13
CA GLN A 38 -16.62 -25.96 5.09
C GLN A 38 -17.11 -27.41 5.23
N ALA A 39 -17.29 -28.12 4.11
CA ALA A 39 -17.70 -29.52 4.11
C ALA A 39 -16.67 -30.43 4.80
N ALA A 40 -15.38 -30.08 4.71
CA ALA A 40 -14.29 -30.74 5.44
C ALA A 40 -14.18 -30.31 6.92
N GLY A 41 -14.99 -29.34 7.37
CA GLY A 41 -14.93 -28.78 8.72
C GLY A 41 -13.65 -28.01 9.01
N ILE A 42 -13.05 -27.39 7.99
CA ILE A 42 -11.84 -26.57 8.10
C ILE A 42 -12.25 -25.09 8.11
N PRO A 43 -11.95 -24.33 9.17
CA PRO A 43 -12.19 -22.89 9.18
C PRO A 43 -11.38 -22.19 8.09
N ALA A 44 -12.05 -21.39 7.27
CA ALA A 44 -11.44 -20.67 6.17
C ALA A 44 -12.08 -19.30 5.95
N TYR A 45 -11.28 -18.33 5.54
CA TYR A 45 -11.77 -17.05 5.04
C TYR A 45 -10.92 -16.52 3.89
N LEU A 46 -11.53 -15.68 3.07
CA LEU A 46 -10.92 -14.92 1.99
C LEU A 46 -10.80 -13.45 2.37
N GLU A 47 -9.68 -12.86 1.98
CA GLU A 47 -9.42 -11.43 2.08
C GLU A 47 -9.02 -10.90 0.68
N PRO A 48 -9.67 -9.86 0.15
CA PRO A 48 -9.27 -9.28 -1.14
C PRO A 48 -7.80 -8.87 -1.11
N ALA A 49 -7.01 -9.34 -2.07
CA ALA A 49 -5.61 -8.94 -2.17
C ALA A 49 -5.58 -7.44 -2.50
N ALA A 50 -5.07 -6.66 -1.55
CA ALA A 50 -4.95 -5.23 -1.64
C ALA A 50 -3.47 -4.87 -1.52
N ASP A 51 -2.87 -4.43 -2.62
CA ASP A 51 -1.51 -3.88 -2.60
C ASP A 51 -1.60 -2.40 -2.21
N VAL A 52 -0.84 -2.02 -1.19
CA VAL A 52 -0.76 -0.62 -0.74
C VAL A 52 0.49 0.01 -1.35
N ALA A 53 0.30 1.06 -2.14
CA ALA A 53 1.42 1.76 -2.74
C ALA A 53 2.32 2.39 -1.65
N PRO A 54 3.66 2.22 -1.73
CA PRO A 54 4.57 2.58 -0.65
C PRO A 54 4.60 4.08 -0.31
N TYR A 55 4.29 4.93 -1.29
CA TYR A 55 4.37 6.40 -1.13
C TYR A 55 2.99 7.07 -1.00
N THR A 56 2.02 6.61 -1.78
CA THR A 56 0.69 7.25 -1.84
C THR A 56 -0.31 6.61 -0.88
N ARG A 57 0.03 5.47 -0.26
CA ARG A 57 -0.90 4.65 0.53
C ARG A 57 -2.20 4.30 -0.20
N SER A 58 -2.22 4.43 -1.53
CA SER A 58 -3.37 4.07 -2.35
C SER A 58 -3.45 2.56 -2.44
N VAL A 59 -4.66 2.05 -2.22
CA VAL A 59 -4.96 0.61 -2.33
C VAL A 59 -5.28 0.29 -3.78
N PHE A 60 -4.50 -0.61 -4.38
CA PHE A 60 -4.78 -1.16 -5.70
C PHE A 60 -5.05 -2.65 -5.58
N LEU A 61 -6.06 -3.14 -6.29
CA LEU A 61 -6.23 -4.57 -6.47
C LEU A 61 -5.25 -5.03 -7.56
N PRO A 62 -4.56 -6.17 -7.37
CA PRO A 62 -3.76 -6.74 -8.42
C PRO A 62 -4.65 -7.03 -9.64
N SER A 63 -4.08 -6.96 -10.83
CA SER A 63 -4.75 -7.32 -12.08
C SER A 63 -4.00 -8.51 -12.69
N PRO A 64 -4.62 -9.71 -12.75
CA PRO A 64 -6.01 -10.02 -12.42
C PRO A 64 -6.34 -9.93 -10.92
N PRO A 65 -7.59 -9.61 -10.54
CA PRO A 65 -8.01 -9.53 -9.14
C PRO A 65 -7.85 -10.90 -8.46
N SER A 66 -7.24 -10.92 -7.29
CA SER A 66 -7.06 -12.13 -6.48
C SER A 66 -7.51 -11.88 -5.03
N ASP A 67 -7.94 -12.95 -4.37
CA ASP A 67 -8.28 -13.00 -2.96
C ASP A 67 -7.29 -13.93 -2.25
N ARG A 68 -6.77 -13.52 -1.09
CA ARG A 68 -5.88 -14.33 -0.26
C ARG A 68 -6.71 -15.27 0.63
N LEU A 69 -6.47 -16.57 0.50
CA LEU A 69 -7.13 -17.61 1.30
C LEU A 69 -6.35 -17.90 2.59
N PHE A 70 -7.06 -17.81 3.71
CA PHE A 70 -6.56 -18.14 5.04
C PHE A 70 -7.33 -19.32 5.61
N VAL A 71 -6.61 -20.20 6.32
CA VAL A 71 -7.18 -21.41 6.96
C VAL A 71 -6.68 -21.55 8.38
N ASP A 72 -7.30 -22.41 9.17
CA ASP A 72 -6.80 -22.78 10.49
C ASP A 72 -5.35 -23.30 10.40
N ARG A 73 -4.46 -22.68 11.17
CA ARG A 73 -3.03 -23.01 11.24
C ARG A 73 -2.80 -24.49 11.55
N THR A 74 -3.63 -25.09 12.42
CA THR A 74 -3.50 -26.50 12.83
C THR A 74 -3.85 -27.48 11.72
N ARG A 75 -4.78 -27.10 10.83
CA ARG A 75 -5.30 -27.90 9.71
C ARG A 75 -4.71 -27.48 8.36
N SER A 76 -3.70 -26.61 8.35
CA SER A 76 -3.15 -25.99 7.12
C SER A 76 -2.54 -26.98 6.11
N ALA A 77 -1.97 -28.10 6.58
CA ALA A 77 -1.43 -29.14 5.70
C ALA A 77 -2.53 -29.92 4.95
N GLU A 78 -3.61 -30.26 5.66
CA GLU A 78 -4.78 -30.95 5.09
C GLU A 78 -5.51 -30.01 4.11
N ALA A 79 -5.71 -28.76 4.50
CA ALA A 79 -6.31 -27.73 3.66
C ALA A 79 -5.52 -27.51 2.36
N ARG A 80 -4.17 -27.53 2.43
CA ARG A 80 -3.32 -27.43 1.24
C ARG A 80 -3.58 -28.57 0.26
N GLY A 81 -3.60 -29.81 0.73
CA GLY A 81 -3.86 -30.98 -0.12
C GLY A 81 -5.23 -30.92 -0.80
N LEU A 82 -6.25 -30.47 -0.06
CA LEU A 82 -7.60 -30.30 -0.59
C LEU A 82 -7.64 -29.20 -1.66
N VAL A 83 -7.07 -28.03 -1.36
CA VAL A 83 -7.05 -26.91 -2.30
C VAL A 83 -6.25 -27.24 -3.56
N ASP A 84 -5.12 -27.93 -3.45
CA ASP A 84 -4.31 -28.30 -4.61
C ASP A 84 -5.06 -29.28 -5.53
N GLN A 85 -5.82 -30.23 -4.96
CA GLN A 85 -6.68 -31.14 -5.74
C GLN A 85 -7.76 -30.41 -6.54
N TYR A 86 -8.42 -29.42 -5.95
CA TYR A 86 -9.52 -28.67 -6.60
C TYR A 86 -9.03 -27.49 -7.45
N ALA A 87 -7.81 -27.02 -7.23
CA ALA A 87 -7.19 -25.96 -8.02
C ALA A 87 -6.77 -26.40 -9.41
N ASP A 88 -6.33 -27.64 -9.57
CA ASP A 88 -5.95 -28.20 -10.87
C ASP A 88 -7.17 -28.44 -11.77
N GLU A 89 -8.36 -28.57 -11.17
CA GLU A 89 -9.63 -28.76 -11.88
C GLU A 89 -10.13 -27.46 -12.57
N HIS A 90 -9.75 -26.30 -12.04
CA HIS A 90 -10.02 -24.99 -12.63
C HIS A 90 -8.68 -24.35 -13.02
N PRO A 91 -8.14 -24.67 -14.22
CA PRO A 91 -6.86 -24.10 -14.65
C PRO A 91 -6.95 -22.58 -14.54
N ALA A 92 -6.01 -21.98 -13.80
CA ALA A 92 -5.83 -20.54 -13.76
C ALA A 92 -5.90 -20.03 -15.20
N GLU A 93 -6.82 -19.10 -15.49
CA GLU A 93 -6.97 -18.58 -16.84
C GLU A 93 -5.57 -18.19 -17.34
N PRO A 94 -5.18 -18.64 -18.55
CA PRO A 94 -3.85 -18.40 -19.04
C PRO A 94 -3.57 -16.92 -18.92
N ARG A 95 -2.54 -16.57 -18.15
CA ARG A 95 -2.05 -15.19 -17.99
C ARG A 95 -2.12 -14.57 -19.37
N VAL A 96 -2.95 -13.53 -19.54
CA VAL A 96 -3.06 -12.84 -20.84
C VAL A 96 -1.71 -12.19 -21.09
N VAL A 97 -0.80 -12.96 -21.67
CA VAL A 97 0.45 -12.47 -22.20
C VAL A 97 0.00 -11.54 -23.31
N ARG A 98 0.17 -10.23 -23.09
CA ARG A 98 -0.01 -9.25 -24.18
C ARG A 98 0.83 -9.76 -25.33
N ARG A 99 0.16 -10.29 -26.36
CA ARG A 99 0.84 -10.69 -27.58
C ARG A 99 1.50 -9.41 -28.08
N PRO A 100 2.84 -9.36 -28.23
CA PRO A 100 3.46 -8.22 -28.88
C PRO A 100 2.75 -8.03 -30.21
N PRO A 101 2.46 -6.79 -30.64
CA PRO A 101 1.71 -6.55 -31.86
C PRO A 101 2.36 -7.36 -32.97
N GLY A 102 1.56 -8.27 -33.56
CA GLY A 102 1.99 -9.02 -34.73
C GLY A 102 2.33 -8.06 -35.87
N PRO A 103 3.02 -8.53 -36.92
CA PRO A 103 3.51 -7.66 -37.98
C PRO A 103 2.39 -6.79 -38.57
N ALA A 104 2.70 -5.49 -38.69
CA ALA A 104 1.96 -4.41 -39.38
C ALA A 104 0.52 -4.75 -39.80
N LEU A 105 -0.38 -4.88 -38.83
CA LEU A 105 -1.81 -4.76 -39.13
C LEU A 105 -2.04 -3.32 -39.59
N ASP A 106 -2.65 -3.15 -40.75
CA ASP A 106 -3.17 -1.85 -41.17
C ASP A 106 -4.32 -1.50 -40.22
N GLU A 107 -4.00 -0.77 -39.15
CA GLU A 107 -4.93 -0.37 -38.11
C GLU A 107 -6.15 0.36 -38.69
N ASP A 108 -5.93 1.16 -39.73
CA ASP A 108 -7.00 1.90 -40.42
C ASP A 108 -7.92 0.97 -41.21
N ALA A 109 -7.40 -0.11 -41.80
CA ALA A 109 -8.21 -1.12 -42.48
C ALA A 109 -9.02 -1.98 -41.50
N GLU A 110 -8.40 -2.42 -40.39
CA GLU A 110 -9.08 -3.21 -39.36
C GLU A 110 -10.13 -2.40 -38.62
N TRP A 111 -9.82 -1.15 -38.28
CA TRP A 111 -10.77 -0.22 -37.68
C TRP A 111 -12.00 -0.02 -38.58
N ARG A 112 -11.80 0.21 -39.87
CA ARG A 112 -12.91 0.35 -40.83
C ARG A 112 -13.76 -0.91 -40.92
N ARG A 113 -13.16 -2.11 -40.84
CA ARG A 113 -13.91 -3.37 -40.82
C ARG A 113 -14.79 -3.49 -39.58
N ILE A 114 -14.25 -3.16 -38.40
CA ILE A 114 -14.99 -3.20 -37.13
C ILE A 114 -16.15 -2.21 -37.17
N VAL A 115 -15.91 -0.96 -37.59
CA VAL A 115 -16.95 0.07 -37.71
C VAL A 115 -18.02 -0.35 -38.73
N ALA A 116 -17.62 -0.87 -39.89
CA ALA A 116 -18.57 -1.30 -40.91
C ALA A 116 -19.44 -2.48 -40.44
N ALA A 117 -18.86 -3.45 -39.74
CA ALA A 117 -19.60 -4.56 -39.16
C ALA A 117 -20.59 -4.08 -38.09
N PHE A 118 -20.16 -3.17 -37.22
CA PHE A 118 -21.03 -2.58 -36.19
C PHE A 118 -22.17 -1.76 -36.82
N GLU A 119 -21.88 -0.88 -37.79
CA GLU A 119 -22.88 -0.08 -38.49
C GLU A 119 -23.87 -0.95 -39.29
N ALA A 120 -23.42 -2.09 -39.84
CA ALA A 120 -24.29 -3.03 -40.53
C ALA A 120 -25.28 -3.72 -39.58
N GLU A 121 -24.84 -4.05 -38.36
CA GLU A 121 -25.66 -4.73 -37.35
C GLU A 121 -26.57 -3.76 -36.58
N HIS A 122 -26.06 -2.58 -36.21
CA HIS A 122 -26.72 -1.65 -35.29
C HIS A 122 -27.26 -0.38 -35.98
N GLY A 123 -27.00 -0.22 -37.28
CA GLY A 123 -27.24 1.03 -38.00
C GLY A 123 -26.23 2.11 -37.64
N ARG A 124 -26.17 3.17 -38.45
CA ARG A 124 -25.37 4.35 -38.08
C ARG A 124 -26.03 5.08 -36.92
N PRO A 125 -25.33 5.33 -35.80
CA PRO A 125 -25.86 6.20 -34.77
C PRO A 125 -26.11 7.58 -35.38
N ALA A 126 -27.36 8.03 -35.37
CA ALA A 126 -27.74 9.36 -35.83
C ALA A 126 -27.23 10.39 -34.81
N VAL A 127 -25.94 10.70 -34.86
CA VAL A 127 -25.40 11.90 -34.23
C VAL A 127 -25.89 13.05 -35.10
N GLY A 128 -26.93 13.76 -34.65
CA GLY A 128 -27.43 14.94 -35.35
C GLY A 128 -26.26 15.87 -35.69
N ALA A 129 -26.20 16.35 -36.94
CA ALA A 129 -25.07 17.10 -37.51
C ALA A 129 -24.85 18.50 -36.90
N SER A 130 -25.44 18.77 -35.74
CA SER A 130 -25.11 19.89 -34.89
C SER A 130 -24.88 19.32 -33.50
N PRO A 131 -23.71 19.54 -32.86
CA PRO A 131 -23.66 19.48 -31.40
C PRO A 131 -24.89 20.24 -30.93
N ALA A 132 -25.73 19.64 -30.09
CA ALA A 132 -26.79 20.41 -29.46
C ALA A 132 -26.09 21.64 -28.88
N GLU A 133 -26.44 22.83 -29.35
CA GLU A 133 -25.95 24.07 -28.79
C GLU A 133 -26.63 24.18 -27.42
N VAL A 134 -26.11 23.37 -26.49
CA VAL A 134 -26.46 23.43 -25.09
C VAL A 134 -25.90 24.77 -24.67
N LEU A 135 -26.74 25.79 -24.70
CA LEU A 135 -26.42 27.05 -24.05
C LEU A 135 -25.98 26.66 -22.63
N PRO A 136 -24.72 26.93 -22.24
CA PRO A 136 -24.28 26.58 -20.91
C PRO A 136 -25.30 27.16 -19.94
N PRO A 137 -25.81 26.38 -18.97
CA PRO A 137 -26.72 26.93 -17.97
C PRO A 137 -26.04 28.17 -17.40
N ALA A 138 -26.80 29.27 -17.26
CA ALA A 138 -26.28 30.47 -16.62
C ALA A 138 -25.59 30.06 -15.32
N PRO A 139 -24.31 30.43 -15.11
CA PRO A 139 -23.56 29.95 -13.96
C PRO A 139 -24.35 30.32 -12.70
N ALA A 140 -24.74 29.30 -11.93
CA ALA A 140 -25.52 29.49 -10.71
C ALA A 140 -24.75 30.29 -9.64
N GLU A 141 -23.45 30.46 -9.84
CA GLU A 141 -22.54 31.14 -8.93
C GLU A 141 -21.65 32.11 -9.71
N VAL A 142 -21.53 33.33 -9.21
CA VAL A 142 -20.55 34.33 -9.66
C VAL A 142 -19.16 33.66 -9.63
N PRO A 143 -18.33 33.80 -10.68
CA PRO A 143 -16.97 33.26 -10.67
C PRO A 143 -16.26 33.70 -9.39
N ILE A 144 -15.69 32.75 -8.65
CA ILE A 144 -14.97 33.03 -7.39
C ILE A 144 -13.85 34.07 -7.63
N LEU A 145 -13.36 34.17 -8.87
CA LEU A 145 -12.37 35.13 -9.36
C LEU A 145 -12.84 36.60 -9.41
N ASP A 146 -14.16 36.85 -9.39
CA ASP A 146 -14.72 38.22 -9.41
C ASP A 146 -15.13 38.71 -8.01
N ARG A 147 -14.90 37.90 -6.96
CA ARG A 147 -15.05 38.34 -5.57
C ARG A 147 -13.78 39.10 -5.17
N PRO A 148 -13.87 40.27 -4.48
CA PRO A 148 -12.69 40.92 -3.94
C PRO A 148 -11.94 39.89 -3.09
N GLU A 149 -10.77 39.49 -3.56
CA GLU A 149 -10.09 38.30 -3.08
C GLU A 149 -9.53 38.54 -1.67
N GLU A 150 -10.14 37.93 -0.66
CA GLU A 150 -9.41 37.61 0.58
C GLU A 150 -8.44 36.46 0.25
N HIS A 151 -7.40 36.77 -0.53
CA HIS A 151 -6.32 35.85 -0.84
C HIS A 151 -5.56 35.56 0.46
N TYR A 152 -5.78 34.36 1.01
CA TYR A 152 -5.02 33.91 2.16
C TYR A 152 -3.54 33.80 1.78
N GLU A 153 -2.73 34.78 2.17
CA GLU A 153 -1.29 34.63 2.22
C GLU A 153 -0.96 33.76 3.43
N PRO A 154 -0.45 32.54 3.23
CA PRO A 154 0.00 31.75 4.35
C PRO A 154 1.04 32.56 5.12
N PRO A 155 0.95 32.62 6.47
CA PRO A 155 1.98 33.27 7.26
C PRO A 155 3.33 32.63 6.92
N PRO A 156 4.42 33.41 6.92
CA PRO A 156 5.74 32.86 6.65
C PRO A 156 5.98 31.67 7.59
N PRO A 157 6.51 30.55 7.08
CA PRO A 157 6.73 29.36 7.89
C PRO A 157 7.60 29.72 9.10
N PRO A 158 7.30 29.19 10.30
CA PRO A 158 8.13 29.45 11.47
C PRO A 158 9.58 29.01 11.18
N PRO A 159 10.58 29.72 11.74
CA PRO A 159 11.98 29.36 11.52
C PRO A 159 12.25 27.94 12.01
N LEU A 160 13.13 27.22 11.30
CA LEU A 160 13.51 25.86 11.68
C LEU A 160 14.12 25.86 13.10
N PRO A 161 13.79 24.85 13.93
CA PRO A 161 14.36 24.73 15.27
C PRO A 161 15.86 24.49 15.17
N VAL A 162 16.65 25.32 15.87
CA VAL A 162 18.08 25.10 16.00
C VAL A 162 18.37 23.87 16.87
N PRO A 163 19.36 23.03 16.53
CA PRO A 163 19.72 21.89 17.35
C PRO A 163 20.21 22.37 18.72
N ALA A 164 19.64 21.81 19.79
CA ALA A 164 20.08 22.13 21.15
C ALA A 164 21.56 21.74 21.35
N PRO A 165 22.36 22.50 22.11
CA PRO A 165 23.78 22.24 22.31
C PRO A 165 24.05 20.83 22.86
N ALA A 166 23.15 20.28 23.69
CA ALA A 166 23.24 18.90 24.16
C ALA A 166 23.18 17.86 23.03
N ALA A 167 22.38 18.09 21.98
CA ALA A 167 22.32 17.18 20.83
C ALA A 167 23.63 17.24 20.03
N LEU A 168 24.24 18.43 19.92
CA LEU A 168 25.56 18.61 19.30
C LEU A 168 26.65 17.86 20.08
N TYR A 169 26.66 17.96 21.42
CA TYR A 169 27.60 17.21 22.25
C TYR A 169 27.43 15.70 22.10
N ALA A 170 26.18 15.20 22.05
CA ALA A 170 25.93 13.78 21.87
C ALA A 170 26.41 13.26 20.51
N VAL A 171 26.18 14.02 19.43
CA VAL A 171 26.70 13.70 18.08
C VAL A 171 28.23 13.73 18.05
N LEU A 172 28.85 14.73 18.66
CA LEU A 172 30.31 14.80 18.79
C LEU A 172 30.88 13.60 19.55
N LEU A 173 30.18 13.16 20.60
CA LEU A 173 30.60 12.02 21.41
C LEU A 173 30.51 10.72 20.59
N VAL A 174 29.46 10.53 19.80
CA VAL A 174 29.36 9.41 18.85
C VAL A 174 30.48 9.45 17.81
N ALA A 175 30.75 10.62 17.21
CA ALA A 175 31.83 10.79 16.23
C ALA A 175 33.21 10.49 16.84
N ALA A 176 33.48 10.95 18.06
CA ALA A 176 34.71 10.67 18.79
C ALA A 176 34.86 9.16 19.09
N GLY A 177 33.77 8.48 19.46
CA GLY A 177 33.76 7.04 19.66
C GLY A 177 34.04 6.25 18.37
N ILE A 178 33.46 6.66 17.24
CA ILE A 178 33.75 6.07 15.92
C ILE A 178 35.22 6.28 15.55
N LEU A 179 35.77 7.48 15.82
CA LEU A 179 37.18 7.78 15.59
C LEU A 179 38.11 6.90 16.43
N LEU A 180 37.76 6.66 17.70
CA LEU A 180 38.48 5.76 18.59
C LEU A 180 38.49 4.31 18.09
N ILE A 181 37.42 3.85 17.45
CA ILE A 181 37.34 2.50 16.87
C ILE A 181 38.16 2.39 15.58
N GLY A 182 38.09 3.39 14.71
CA GLY A 182 38.73 3.34 13.38
C GLY A 182 40.20 3.74 13.35
N ALA A 183 40.65 4.59 14.28
CA ALA A 183 42.01 5.12 14.31
C ALA A 183 42.56 5.31 15.75
N PRO A 184 42.55 4.26 16.60
CA PRO A 184 43.04 4.38 17.99
C PRO A 184 44.54 4.73 18.08
N SER A 185 45.33 4.26 17.12
CA SER A 185 46.75 4.54 17.01
C SER A 185 47.07 6.02 16.77
N ALA A 186 46.15 6.79 16.16
CA ALA A 186 46.31 8.24 16.01
C ALA A 186 46.27 8.99 17.36
N LEU A 187 45.72 8.35 18.40
CA LEU A 187 45.66 8.85 19.78
C LEU A 187 46.69 8.16 20.70
N GLY A 188 47.58 7.34 20.15
CA GLY A 188 48.57 6.58 20.92
C GLY A 188 47.98 5.41 21.74
N LEU A 189 46.77 4.96 21.40
CA LEU A 189 46.08 3.86 22.06
C LEU A 189 46.34 2.53 21.32
N SER A 190 46.29 1.43 22.07
CA SER A 190 46.24 0.07 21.51
C SER A 190 44.86 -0.20 20.89
N ASP A 191 44.80 -1.02 19.84
CA ASP A 191 43.56 -1.35 19.13
C ASP A 191 42.48 -1.93 20.07
N ASP A 192 42.85 -2.82 20.98
CA ASP A 192 41.91 -3.41 21.95
C ASP A 192 41.33 -2.35 22.89
N VAL A 193 42.16 -1.41 23.36
CA VAL A 193 41.74 -0.32 24.25
C VAL A 193 40.86 0.68 23.49
N GLY A 194 41.25 1.01 22.25
CA GLY A 194 40.50 1.87 21.36
C GLY A 194 39.11 1.35 21.06
N LEU A 195 39.00 0.05 20.81
CA LEU A 195 37.72 -0.61 20.54
C LEU A 195 36.79 -0.57 21.76
N VAL A 196 37.28 -0.93 22.95
CA VAL A 196 36.46 -0.92 24.18
C VAL A 196 36.03 0.50 24.55
N LEU A 197 36.97 1.45 24.54
CA LEU A 197 36.68 2.84 24.89
C LEU A 197 35.76 3.49 23.86
N GLY A 198 36.04 3.28 22.57
CA GLY A 198 35.25 3.81 21.47
C GLY A 198 33.81 3.29 21.50
N LEU A 199 33.62 1.99 21.72
CA LEU A 199 32.28 1.40 21.86
C LEU A 199 31.52 1.99 23.06
N ALA A 200 32.17 2.10 24.23
CA ALA A 200 31.55 2.68 25.43
C ALA A 200 31.13 4.13 25.20
N VAL A 201 31.97 4.91 24.51
CA VAL A 201 31.70 6.30 24.14
C VAL A 201 30.51 6.36 23.15
N VAL A 202 30.50 5.57 22.08
CA VAL A 202 29.37 5.55 21.12
C VAL A 202 28.05 5.22 21.83
N VAL A 203 28.04 4.17 22.66
CA VAL A 203 26.84 3.76 23.41
C VAL A 203 26.37 4.88 24.34
N GLY A 204 27.29 5.55 25.04
CA GLY A 204 26.96 6.70 25.89
C GLY A 204 26.35 7.86 25.11
N GLY A 205 26.91 8.20 23.94
CA GLY A 205 26.40 9.27 23.07
C GLY A 205 24.99 8.97 22.55
N VAL A 206 24.74 7.72 22.14
CA VAL A 206 23.40 7.27 21.71
C VAL A 206 22.41 7.29 22.89
N ALA A 207 22.79 6.85 24.08
CA ALA A 207 21.93 6.89 25.26
C ALA A 207 21.48 8.32 25.62
N VAL A 208 22.38 9.31 25.51
CA VAL A 208 22.05 10.74 25.70
C VAL A 208 21.03 11.22 24.65
N LEU A 209 21.17 10.82 23.39
CA LEU A 209 20.19 11.16 22.34
C LEU A 209 18.81 10.57 22.63
N VAL A 210 18.75 9.30 23.02
CA VAL A 210 17.49 8.61 23.33
C VAL A 210 16.80 9.23 24.54
N SER A 211 17.54 9.56 25.60
CA SER A 211 16.99 10.27 26.77
C SER A 211 16.36 11.60 26.35
N ARG A 212 17.01 12.34 25.44
CA ARG A 212 16.50 13.63 24.92
C ARG A 212 15.26 13.50 24.04
N MET A 213 15.12 12.39 23.31
CA MET A 213 13.89 12.12 22.58
C MET A 213 12.75 11.84 23.54
N ARG A 214 13.01 11.14 24.64
CA ARG A 214 12.02 10.80 25.65
C ARG A 214 11.48 12.03 26.39
N ASP A 215 12.34 12.97 26.78
CA ASP A 215 11.91 14.18 27.51
C ASP A 215 11.00 15.10 26.67
N ARG A 216 11.14 15.13 25.33
CA ARG A 216 10.25 15.93 24.47
C ARG A 216 8.82 15.40 24.38
N SER A 217 8.59 14.14 24.74
CA SER A 217 7.26 13.51 24.70
C SER A 217 6.35 13.99 25.83
N ASP A 218 6.93 14.50 26.92
CA ASP A 218 6.20 14.90 28.15
C ASP A 218 5.77 16.39 28.14
N ASP A 219 6.37 17.24 27.30
CA ASP A 219 5.98 18.66 27.13
C ASP A 219 4.81 18.85 26.13
N GLY A 220 4.11 17.76 25.77
CA GLY A 220 2.97 17.75 24.87
C GLY A 220 1.65 18.10 25.56
N ASP A 221 1.49 19.31 26.07
CA ASP A 221 0.17 19.84 26.45
C ASP A 221 0.01 21.31 26.04
N ASP A 222 -0.51 21.50 24.83
CA ASP A 222 -1.45 22.59 24.57
C ASP A 222 -2.57 22.01 23.70
N GLY A 223 -3.38 21.17 24.35
CA GLY A 223 -4.59 20.62 23.76
C GLY A 223 -5.59 21.74 23.46
N ALA A 224 -5.78 22.00 22.16
CA ALA A 224 -7.00 22.56 21.56
C ALA A 224 -7.74 23.64 22.38
N VAL A 225 -7.46 24.91 22.09
CA VAL A 225 -8.38 25.99 22.44
C VAL A 225 -9.62 25.93 21.54
N VAL A 226 -10.79 25.76 22.18
CA VAL A 226 -12.13 25.71 21.56
C VAL A 226 -12.58 27.12 21.14
#